data_AF-E3K585-F1
#
_entry.id   AF-E3K585-F1
#
_cell.length_a   1.000
_cell.length_b   1.000
_cell.length_c   1.000
_cell.angle_alpha   90.00
_cell.angle_beta   90.00
_cell.angle_gamma   90.00
#
_symmetry.space_group_name_H-M   'P 1'
#
loop_
_entity.id
_entity.type
_entity.pdbx_description
1 polymer ?
#
loop_
_entity_poly.entity_id
_entity_poly.type
_entity_poly.pdbx_seq_one_letter_code
_entity_poly.pdbx_strand_id
1 'polypeptide(L)'
;MATSSNAGLSRRRVAGSNNNGSPSAMNGPLSPDGSSAYNKTFQNDQSSTTNGANSSNNHTSNRDQSNNDPSQNHKIAYDPRDLDDSTESSLNPKLTIMEEILLLGLKDKQGYLSFWNDNISYTLRGCIILELALRHRIAMVRDPNRRRFPLPDRYIEVIDDRLTGEVLLDEALKMMKASEKMSVGTWIDLMSGETWNVMKIGYQLKQVRERLAKGLVDKGVLRTEKRNFLLFDMATHPISDSTFKDDVLRRTLSILTSRTVAVPVSDLYQANVRYRTLRAVCMVCASFAANVLENALVHLSYDAREAAFQKCDELLAEFSQWPLGAAGAGSSNPRSPASAPPSVAVGSGGSDVTNANLLEITRVSRAEMVPGDELQIEVVAAVLHVFSKMDSLL
;
A
#
# COMPACT_ATOMS: atom_id res chain seq x y z
N MET A 1 19.75 37.50 53.09
CA MET A 1 20.20 38.69 52.35
C MET A 1 19.50 38.69 50.99
N ALA A 2 18.97 39.85 50.61
CA ALA A 2 18.23 40.16 49.39
C ALA A 2 19.10 40.00 48.11
N THR A 3 18.64 39.99 46.85
CA THR A 3 17.60 40.78 46.15
C THR A 3 17.22 40.15 44.78
N SER A 4 15.91 40.19 44.47
CA SER A 4 15.17 40.45 43.21
C SER A 4 15.90 40.72 41.87
N SER A 5 15.34 40.32 40.71
CA SER A 5 14.45 41.19 39.91
C SER A 5 13.62 40.48 38.81
N ASN A 6 12.41 41.01 38.61
CA ASN A 6 11.33 40.66 37.68
C ASN A 6 11.40 41.45 36.36
N ALA A 7 10.82 40.89 35.29
CA ALA A 7 10.04 41.60 34.24
C ALA A 7 9.24 40.53 33.47
N GLY A 8 7.92 40.59 33.18
CA GLY A 8 6.93 41.67 33.26
C GLY A 8 6.35 41.95 31.87
N LEU A 9 5.28 41.25 31.46
CA LEU A 9 4.49 41.61 30.27
C LEU A 9 2.99 41.47 30.58
N SER A 10 2.30 42.62 30.60
CA SER A 10 0.87 42.78 30.88
C SER A 10 0.09 43.16 29.61
N ARG A 11 -1.11 42.59 29.54
CA ARG A 11 -2.29 42.80 28.67
C ARG A 11 -2.55 44.24 28.19
N ARG A 12 -3.21 44.38 27.02
CA ARG A 12 -4.55 45.03 26.90
C ARG A 12 -5.28 44.78 25.57
N ARG A 13 -6.62 44.75 25.65
CA ARG A 13 -7.65 44.56 24.59
C ARG A 13 -8.31 45.90 24.14
N VAL A 14 -9.22 45.76 23.16
CA VAL A 14 -10.44 46.55 22.76
C VAL A 14 -10.16 47.82 21.90
N ALA A 15 -10.94 48.32 20.93
CA ALA A 15 -12.29 48.18 20.30
C ALA A 15 -12.18 48.71 18.83
N GLY A 16 -12.99 48.43 17.80
CA GLY A 16 -14.43 48.68 17.59
C GLY A 16 -14.73 50.09 17.04
N SER A 17 -15.06 50.27 15.73
CA SER A 17 -16.00 51.30 15.19
C SER A 17 -16.20 51.26 13.66
N ASN A 18 -17.45 51.49 13.24
CA ASN A 18 -18.01 51.72 11.89
C ASN A 18 -17.60 53.07 11.24
N ASN A 19 -17.63 53.19 9.90
CA ASN A 19 -18.64 53.97 9.14
C ASN A 19 -18.40 54.09 7.60
N ASN A 20 -19.49 53.86 6.84
CA ASN A 20 -20.04 54.49 5.63
C ASN A 20 -19.21 55.13 4.48
N GLY A 21 -19.63 54.78 3.24
CA GLY A 21 -19.52 55.63 2.04
C GLY A 21 -20.00 54.97 0.73
N SER A 22 -21.24 55.26 0.29
CA SER A 22 -21.76 55.15 -1.09
C SER A 22 -22.30 56.54 -1.48
N PRO A 23 -22.47 56.98 -2.76
CA PRO A 23 -23.35 56.37 -3.80
C PRO A 23 -22.78 56.45 -5.25
N SER A 24 -23.33 55.77 -6.27
CA SER A 24 -24.39 56.30 -7.16
C SER A 24 -24.79 55.27 -8.23
N ALA A 25 -26.07 55.25 -8.57
CA ALA A 25 -26.78 54.30 -9.42
C ALA A 25 -26.90 54.73 -10.90
N MET A 26 -27.25 53.78 -11.80
CA MET A 26 -28.34 53.94 -12.78
C MET A 26 -28.72 52.63 -13.52
N ASN A 27 -30.00 52.25 -13.34
CA ASN A 27 -31.00 51.68 -14.27
C ASN A 27 -30.83 50.30 -14.96
N GLY A 28 -31.73 49.36 -14.58
CA GLY A 28 -32.09 48.11 -15.30
C GLY A 28 -33.14 48.33 -16.41
N PRO A 29 -34.15 47.45 -16.63
CA PRO A 29 -34.33 46.04 -16.26
C PRO A 29 -34.85 45.14 -17.43
N LEU A 30 -35.02 43.83 -17.22
CA LEU A 30 -36.28 43.05 -17.44
C LEU A 30 -36.05 41.53 -17.44
N SER A 31 -36.69 40.88 -16.46
CA SER A 31 -37.11 39.47 -16.49
C SER A 31 -38.65 39.44 -16.42
N PRO A 32 -39.27 38.30 -16.75
CA PRO A 32 -40.44 37.83 -16.01
C PRO A 32 -40.22 36.37 -15.53
N ASP A 33 -40.36 36.13 -14.23
CA ASP A 33 -41.48 35.44 -13.54
C ASP A 33 -41.37 33.91 -13.58
N GLY A 34 -41.63 33.14 -12.53
CA GLY A 34 -42.11 33.35 -11.16
C GLY A 34 -42.00 31.98 -10.45
N SER A 35 -41.54 31.91 -9.20
CA SER A 35 -42.34 31.64 -7.98
C SER A 35 -43.20 30.34 -8.06
N SER A 36 -43.34 29.48 -7.06
CA SER A 36 -43.14 29.53 -5.62
C SER A 36 -43.20 28.07 -5.07
N ALA A 37 -42.60 27.88 -3.90
CA ALA A 37 -42.68 26.72 -3.01
C ALA A 37 -44.11 26.27 -2.66
N TYR A 38 -44.28 25.00 -2.23
CA TYR A 38 -44.68 24.59 -0.85
C TYR A 38 -44.89 23.06 -0.71
N ASN A 39 -44.31 22.51 0.39
CA ASN A 39 -44.66 21.36 1.26
C ASN A 39 -45.71 20.26 0.91
N LYS A 40 -45.34 19.04 1.36
CA LYS A 40 -46.08 18.12 2.28
C LYS A 40 -46.81 16.84 1.76
N THR A 41 -46.38 15.71 2.36
CA THR A 41 -47.15 14.57 2.93
C THR A 41 -47.54 13.33 2.10
N PHE A 42 -47.31 12.18 2.74
CA PHE A 42 -47.81 10.82 2.52
C PHE A 42 -49.35 10.70 2.48
N GLN A 43 -49.90 9.81 1.63
CA GLN A 43 -50.79 8.68 2.00
C GLN A 43 -51.30 7.86 0.79
N ASN A 44 -51.67 6.61 1.10
CA ASN A 44 -52.23 5.51 0.31
C ASN A 44 -53.47 5.82 -0.56
N ASP A 45 -53.66 5.05 -1.65
CA ASP A 45 -54.74 4.07 -1.88
C ASP A 45 -54.77 3.65 -3.38
N GLN A 46 -54.57 2.36 -3.71
CA GLN A 46 -55.52 1.24 -3.90
C GLN A 46 -56.29 1.18 -5.24
N SER A 47 -56.11 0.00 -5.89
CA SER A 47 -57.03 -0.73 -6.81
C SER A 47 -57.18 -0.18 -8.25
N SER A 48 -57.37 -0.95 -9.32
CA SER A 48 -57.39 -2.39 -9.64
C SER A 48 -57.43 -2.51 -11.19
N THR A 49 -56.81 -3.51 -11.82
CA THR A 49 -57.43 -4.59 -12.65
C THR A 49 -56.40 -4.97 -13.74
N THR A 50 -56.25 -6.16 -14.35
CA THR A 50 -56.71 -7.56 -14.20
C THR A 50 -55.91 -8.38 -15.25
N ASN A 51 -55.83 -9.71 -15.05
CA ASN A 51 -55.40 -10.80 -15.96
C ASN A 51 -53.88 -11.09 -15.98
N GLY A 52 -53.37 -12.24 -15.51
CA GLY A 52 -53.82 -13.64 -15.65
C GLY A 52 -52.81 -14.33 -16.59
N ALA A 53 -52.17 -15.47 -16.31
CA ALA A 53 -52.59 -16.63 -15.53
C ALA A 53 -51.40 -17.43 -14.95
N ASN A 54 -51.68 -18.03 -13.80
CA ASN A 54 -50.99 -19.13 -13.13
C ASN A 54 -50.93 -20.41 -13.97
N SER A 55 -49.98 -21.30 -13.64
CA SER A 55 -50.39 -22.60 -13.13
C SER A 55 -49.33 -23.20 -12.19
N SER A 56 -49.73 -23.32 -10.93
CA SER A 56 -49.08 -24.03 -9.85
C SER A 56 -49.42 -25.52 -9.95
N ASN A 57 -48.56 -26.40 -9.45
CA ASN A 57 -49.03 -27.67 -8.93
C ASN A 57 -48.29 -28.03 -7.64
N ASN A 58 -49.08 -28.11 -6.56
CA ASN A 58 -48.74 -28.79 -5.31
C ASN A 58 -48.67 -30.30 -5.56
N HIS A 59 -47.78 -31.01 -4.86
CA HIS A 59 -48.19 -32.15 -4.04
C HIS A 59 -47.05 -32.70 -3.15
N THR A 60 -47.33 -32.68 -1.85
CA THR A 60 -47.15 -33.75 -0.85
C THR A 60 -45.86 -34.59 -0.80
N SER A 61 -45.26 -34.55 0.40
CA SER A 61 -44.59 -35.64 1.14
C SER A 61 -44.51 -37.01 0.46
N ASN A 62 -43.29 -37.49 0.22
CA ASN A 62 -42.98 -38.88 0.53
C ASN A 62 -41.53 -39.05 1.01
N ARG A 63 -41.42 -39.78 2.11
CA ARG A 63 -40.22 -40.22 2.78
C ARG A 63 -39.86 -41.54 2.12
N ASP A 64 -38.78 -41.59 1.35
CA ASP A 64 -38.21 -42.88 0.93
C ASP A 64 -36.69 -42.84 0.98
N GLN A 65 -36.17 -43.76 1.80
CA GLN A 65 -34.82 -44.28 1.74
C GLN A 65 -34.60 -44.94 0.38
N SER A 66 -33.49 -44.63 -0.29
CA SER A 66 -32.72 -45.67 -0.99
C SER A 66 -31.38 -45.14 -1.52
N ASN A 67 -30.34 -45.84 -1.06
CA ASN A 67 -29.13 -46.20 -1.78
C ASN A 67 -28.19 -45.11 -2.32
N ASN A 68 -27.13 -44.92 -1.55
CA ASN A 68 -25.78 -44.66 -2.06
C ASN A 68 -25.48 -45.56 -3.27
N ASP A 69 -25.45 -44.96 -4.45
CA ASP A 69 -24.75 -45.48 -5.63
C ASP A 69 -23.47 -44.64 -5.81
N PRO A 70 -22.26 -45.22 -5.68
CA PRO A 70 -21.00 -44.47 -5.76
C PRO A 70 -20.57 -44.16 -7.22
N SER A 71 -21.47 -44.26 -8.19
CA SER A 71 -21.13 -44.14 -9.63
C SER A 71 -21.53 -42.83 -10.30
N GLN A 72 -22.13 -41.86 -9.59
CA GLN A 72 -22.35 -40.52 -10.14
C GLN A 72 -21.11 -39.64 -9.99
N ASN A 73 -20.23 -39.76 -10.97
CA ASN A 73 -19.14 -38.83 -11.23
C ASN A 73 -19.74 -37.45 -11.52
N HIS A 74 -19.94 -36.62 -10.48
CA HIS A 74 -20.28 -35.21 -10.61
C HIS A 74 -19.15 -34.54 -11.42
N LYS A 75 -19.32 -34.46 -12.74
CA LYS A 75 -18.50 -33.61 -13.60
C LYS A 75 -18.82 -32.18 -13.22
N ILE A 76 -18.08 -31.67 -12.24
CA ILE A 76 -18.01 -30.24 -11.96
C ILE A 76 -17.52 -29.61 -13.27
N ALA A 77 -18.39 -28.84 -13.92
CA ALA A 77 -18.03 -28.09 -15.11
C ALA A 77 -16.92 -27.12 -14.70
N TYR A 78 -15.73 -27.34 -15.24
CA TYR A 78 -14.53 -26.59 -14.91
C TYR A 78 -14.19 -25.71 -16.12
N ASP A 79 -14.16 -24.38 -15.95
CA ASP A 79 -13.63 -23.48 -17.00
C ASP A 79 -12.11 -23.54 -16.93
N PRO A 80 -11.39 -23.96 -17.99
CA PRO A 80 -9.93 -24.05 -17.96
C PRO A 80 -9.22 -22.75 -17.52
N ARG A 81 -9.86 -21.57 -17.65
CA ARG A 81 -9.33 -20.29 -17.13
C ARG A 81 -9.27 -20.24 -15.60
N ASP A 82 -10.14 -20.98 -14.90
CA ASP A 82 -10.12 -21.06 -13.44
C ASP A 82 -8.90 -21.85 -12.92
N LEU A 83 -8.30 -22.75 -13.74
CA LEU A 83 -7.08 -23.51 -13.34
C LEU A 83 -5.90 -22.57 -13.21
N ASP A 84 -5.72 -21.70 -14.19
CA ASP A 84 -4.61 -20.77 -14.24
C ASP A 84 -4.67 -19.80 -13.06
N ASP A 85 -5.87 -19.32 -12.71
CA ASP A 85 -6.08 -18.42 -11.56
C ASP A 85 -5.75 -19.10 -10.21
N SER A 86 -6.05 -20.40 -10.06
CA SER A 86 -5.70 -21.16 -8.85
C SER A 86 -4.18 -21.33 -8.67
N THR A 87 -3.45 -21.57 -9.77
CA THR A 87 -2.00 -21.71 -9.74
C THR A 87 -1.33 -20.37 -9.45
N GLU A 88 -1.80 -19.29 -10.07
CA GLU A 88 -1.26 -17.95 -9.84
C GLU A 88 -1.55 -17.44 -8.42
N SER A 89 -2.74 -17.72 -7.90
CA SER A 89 -3.10 -17.40 -6.52
C SER A 89 -2.15 -18.07 -5.53
N SER A 90 -1.74 -19.32 -5.79
CA SER A 90 -0.81 -20.06 -4.93
C SER A 90 0.62 -19.50 -4.91
N LEU A 91 1.02 -18.75 -5.95
CA LEU A 91 2.33 -18.11 -6.06
C LEU A 91 2.40 -16.77 -5.32
N ASN A 92 1.26 -16.20 -4.94
CA ASN A 92 1.17 -14.94 -4.24
C ASN A 92 0.99 -15.16 -2.73
N PRO A 93 1.56 -14.30 -1.88
CA PRO A 93 1.32 -14.37 -0.45
C PRO A 93 -0.14 -14.05 -0.12
N LYS A 94 -0.64 -14.58 1.00
CA LYS A 94 -2.02 -14.33 1.48
C LYS A 94 -2.28 -12.85 1.77
N LEU A 95 -1.26 -12.13 2.23
CA LEU A 95 -1.30 -10.70 2.49
C LEU A 95 -0.54 -9.95 1.39
N THR A 96 -1.13 -8.84 0.95
CA THR A 96 -0.44 -7.85 0.13
C THR A 96 0.60 -7.10 0.97
N ILE A 97 1.60 -6.51 0.33
CA ILE A 97 2.58 -5.70 1.06
C ILE A 97 1.89 -4.52 1.77
N MET A 98 0.84 -3.92 1.18
CA MET A 98 0.06 -2.87 1.85
C MET A 98 -0.52 -3.30 3.19
N GLU A 99 -1.04 -4.53 3.26
CA GLU A 99 -1.61 -5.12 4.47
C GLU A 99 -0.54 -5.45 5.51
N GLU A 100 0.64 -5.93 5.08
CA GLU A 100 1.77 -6.17 5.97
C GLU A 100 2.25 -4.87 6.63
N ILE A 101 2.38 -3.78 5.87
CA ILE A 101 2.75 -2.46 6.39
C ILE A 101 1.68 -1.96 7.37
N LEU A 102 0.40 -2.14 7.05
CA LEU A 102 -0.69 -1.78 7.94
C LEU A 102 -0.62 -2.57 9.26
N LEU A 103 -0.37 -3.88 9.21
CA LEU A 103 -0.25 -4.73 10.40
C LEU A 103 0.92 -4.34 11.31
N LEU A 104 2.07 -3.96 10.74
CA LEU A 104 3.21 -3.44 11.51
C LEU A 104 2.89 -2.12 12.23
N GLY A 105 2.04 -1.28 11.64
CA GLY A 105 1.59 -0.03 12.27
C GLY A 105 0.42 -0.18 13.27
N LEU A 106 -0.28 -1.31 13.26
CA LEU A 106 -1.48 -1.54 14.08
C LEU A 106 -1.13 -1.91 15.53
N LYS A 107 -1.88 -1.36 16.48
CA LYS A 107 -1.86 -1.81 17.88
C LYS A 107 -2.79 -3.01 18.08
N ASP A 108 -2.28 -4.07 18.69
CA ASP A 108 -2.93 -5.39 18.73
C ASP A 108 -4.34 -5.36 19.33
N LYS A 109 -4.48 -4.76 20.52
CA LYS A 109 -5.74 -4.74 21.28
C LYS A 109 -6.67 -3.60 20.88
N GLN A 110 -6.13 -2.55 20.28
CA GLN A 110 -6.87 -1.33 20.01
C GLN A 110 -7.44 -1.30 18.58
N GLY A 111 -6.80 -1.98 17.64
CA GLY A 111 -7.31 -2.07 16.26
C GLY A 111 -7.27 -0.76 15.49
N TYR A 112 -6.45 0.19 15.94
CA TYR A 112 -6.13 1.41 15.23
C TYR A 112 -4.61 1.54 15.11
N LEU A 113 -4.17 2.24 14.07
CA LEU A 113 -2.75 2.53 13.84
C LEU A 113 -2.23 3.44 14.94
N SER A 114 -0.99 3.21 15.37
CA SER A 114 -0.33 4.10 16.32
C SER A 114 -0.31 5.55 15.82
N PHE A 115 -0.13 5.74 14.50
CA PHE A 115 -0.19 7.03 13.83
C PHE A 115 -0.51 6.79 12.34
N TRP A 116 -1.50 7.51 11.78
CA TRP A 116 -1.73 7.57 10.33
C TRP A 116 -1.30 8.96 9.87
N ASN A 117 -0.28 9.00 9.01
CA ASN A 117 0.31 10.22 8.48
C ASN A 117 0.43 10.15 6.96
N ASP A 118 0.93 11.24 6.37
CA ASP A 118 1.09 11.33 4.92
C ASP A 118 2.18 10.37 4.41
N ASN A 119 3.20 10.05 5.22
CA ASN A 119 4.24 9.06 4.85
C ASN A 119 3.68 7.65 4.64
N ILE A 120 2.93 7.10 5.60
CA ILE A 120 2.31 5.78 5.42
C ILE A 120 1.27 5.83 4.29
N SER A 121 0.51 6.92 4.21
CA SER A 121 -0.47 7.15 3.14
C SER A 121 0.19 7.06 1.76
N TYR A 122 1.27 7.81 1.52
CA TYR A 122 2.00 7.86 0.25
C TYR A 122 2.75 6.54 -0.03
N THR A 123 3.40 5.97 0.98
CA THR A 123 4.10 4.68 0.88
C THR A 123 3.17 3.54 0.46
N LEU A 124 1.93 3.52 0.97
CA LEU A 124 0.94 2.51 0.58
C LEU A 124 0.57 2.60 -0.91
N ARG A 125 0.62 3.78 -1.54
CA ARG A 125 0.41 3.92 -3.00
C ARG A 125 1.61 3.40 -3.78
N GLY A 126 2.83 3.62 -3.29
CA GLY A 126 4.02 2.95 -3.82
C GLY A 126 3.89 1.42 -3.72
N CYS A 127 3.40 0.92 -2.59
CA CYS A 127 3.18 -0.52 -2.39
C CYS A 127 2.15 -1.12 -3.37
N ILE A 128 1.13 -0.35 -3.80
CA ILE A 128 0.19 -0.78 -4.84
C ILE A 128 0.91 -1.04 -6.16
N ILE A 129 1.76 -0.10 -6.61
CA ILE A 129 2.57 -0.27 -7.83
C ILE A 129 3.52 -1.45 -7.68
N LEU A 130 4.18 -1.55 -6.52
CA LEU A 130 5.12 -2.64 -6.22
C LEU A 130 4.42 -4.01 -6.29
N GLU A 131 3.24 -4.15 -5.67
CA GLU A 131 2.46 -5.38 -5.68
C GLU A 131 1.95 -5.72 -7.09
N LEU A 132 1.50 -4.74 -7.88
CA LEU A 132 1.11 -4.94 -9.28
C LEU A 132 2.29 -5.43 -10.14
N ALA A 133 3.49 -4.89 -9.93
CA ALA A 133 4.68 -5.31 -10.66
C ALA A 133 5.09 -6.75 -10.30
N LEU A 134 5.10 -7.10 -9.00
CA LEU A 134 5.42 -8.45 -8.53
C LEU A 134 4.39 -9.49 -8.97
N ARG A 135 3.13 -9.09 -9.17
CA ARG A 135 2.05 -9.90 -9.75
C ARG A 135 2.04 -9.91 -11.28
N HIS A 136 3.02 -9.29 -11.94
CA HIS A 136 3.14 -9.23 -13.41
C HIS A 136 1.95 -8.55 -14.09
N ARG A 137 1.31 -7.57 -13.45
CA ARG A 137 0.24 -6.77 -14.06
C ARG A 137 0.79 -5.58 -14.82
N ILE A 138 1.91 -5.02 -14.36
CA ILE A 138 2.56 -3.87 -14.95
C ILE A 138 4.05 -4.11 -15.17
N ALA A 139 4.63 -3.40 -16.13
CA ALA A 139 6.06 -3.40 -16.39
C ALA A 139 6.53 -2.03 -16.87
N MET A 140 7.84 -1.78 -16.84
CA MET A 140 8.43 -0.62 -17.54
C MET A 140 8.12 -0.69 -19.03
N VAL A 141 7.80 0.46 -19.62
CA VAL A 141 7.63 0.58 -21.08
C VAL A 141 8.91 0.15 -21.77
N ARG A 142 8.79 -0.75 -22.75
CA ARG A 142 9.93 -1.29 -23.50
C ARG A 142 10.50 -0.28 -24.49
N ASP A 143 11.12 0.76 -23.97
CA ASP A 143 11.87 1.78 -24.73
C ASP A 143 13.35 1.75 -24.31
N PRO A 144 14.31 1.56 -25.24
CA PRO A 144 15.74 1.68 -24.95
C PRO A 144 16.15 3.06 -24.40
N ASN A 145 15.45 4.14 -24.78
CA ASN A 145 15.77 5.49 -24.33
C ASN A 145 15.33 5.77 -22.89
N ARG A 146 14.49 4.92 -22.27
CA ARG A 146 14.03 5.11 -20.88
C ARG A 146 15.18 5.25 -19.87
N ARG A 147 16.32 4.61 -20.16
CA ARG A 147 17.52 4.62 -19.31
C ARG A 147 18.18 6.01 -19.20
N ARG A 148 17.80 6.95 -20.07
CA ARG A 148 18.21 8.37 -19.97
C ARG A 148 17.53 9.09 -18.81
N PHE A 149 16.40 8.58 -18.33
CA PHE A 149 15.62 9.16 -17.25
C PHE A 149 15.93 8.46 -15.90
N PRO A 150 15.85 9.20 -14.78
CA PRO A 150 15.83 8.61 -13.44
C PRO A 150 14.76 7.53 -13.31
N LEU A 151 14.96 6.58 -12.40
CA LEU A 151 14.05 5.43 -12.24
C LEU A 151 12.58 5.83 -12.02
N PRO A 152 12.23 6.77 -11.11
CA PRO A 152 10.84 7.18 -10.91
C PRO A 152 10.18 7.84 -12.12
N ASP A 153 10.98 8.41 -13.02
CA ASP A 153 10.51 9.16 -14.20
C ASP A 153 10.27 8.24 -15.41
N ARG A 154 10.60 6.95 -15.30
CA ARG A 154 10.36 5.97 -16.36
C ARG A 154 8.90 5.57 -16.41
N TYR A 155 8.38 5.50 -17.63
CA TYR A 155 6.98 5.13 -17.87
C TYR A 155 6.74 3.65 -17.66
N ILE A 156 5.55 3.36 -17.15
CA ILE A 156 5.03 2.00 -16.96
C ILE A 156 3.78 1.76 -17.80
N GLU A 157 3.56 0.51 -18.17
CA GLU A 157 2.39 0.05 -18.92
C GLU A 157 1.77 -1.20 -18.30
N VAL A 158 0.47 -1.37 -18.52
CA VAL A 158 -0.26 -2.58 -18.14
C VAL A 158 0.04 -3.68 -19.15
N ILE A 159 0.57 -4.81 -18.67
CA ILE A 159 0.90 -5.99 -19.49
C ILE A 159 -0.15 -7.10 -19.36
N ASP A 160 -0.83 -7.17 -18.22
CA ASP A 160 -1.91 -8.12 -17.92
C ASP A 160 -2.98 -7.38 -17.12
N ASP A 161 -4.23 -7.46 -17.57
CA ASP A 161 -5.38 -6.77 -16.99
C ASP A 161 -6.30 -7.69 -16.16
N ARG A 162 -5.90 -8.94 -15.96
CA ARG A 162 -6.64 -9.87 -15.10
C ARG A 162 -6.73 -9.32 -13.68
N LEU A 163 -7.93 -9.42 -13.11
CA LEU A 163 -8.17 -8.96 -11.74
C LEU A 163 -7.33 -9.76 -10.75
N THR A 164 -6.88 -9.08 -9.71
CA THR A 164 -6.03 -9.62 -8.65
C THR A 164 -6.85 -10.12 -7.45
N GLY A 165 -8.13 -9.76 -7.39
CA GLY A 165 -9.02 -10.01 -6.25
C GLY A 165 -8.87 -8.98 -5.12
N GLU A 166 -7.91 -8.06 -5.23
CA GLU A 166 -7.63 -7.02 -4.25
C GLU A 166 -8.19 -5.68 -4.76
N VAL A 167 -9.20 -5.14 -4.08
CA VAL A 167 -10.00 -4.01 -4.58
C VAL A 167 -9.15 -2.78 -4.93
N LEU A 168 -8.10 -2.49 -4.16
CA LEU A 168 -7.21 -1.34 -4.41
C LEU A 168 -6.27 -1.57 -5.60
N LEU A 169 -5.77 -2.80 -5.77
CA LEU A 169 -4.93 -3.15 -6.92
C LEU A 169 -5.76 -3.12 -8.21
N ASP A 170 -6.98 -3.65 -8.17
CA ASP A 170 -7.87 -3.72 -9.33
C ASP A 170 -8.36 -2.34 -9.77
N GLU A 171 -8.64 -1.44 -8.83
CA GLU A 171 -8.99 -0.05 -9.12
C GLU A 171 -7.81 0.69 -9.76
N ALA A 172 -6.60 0.55 -9.21
CA ALA A 172 -5.39 1.14 -9.78
C ALA A 172 -5.12 0.57 -11.18
N LEU A 173 -5.22 -0.75 -11.36
CA LEU A 173 -4.99 -1.42 -12.65
C LEU A 173 -5.97 -0.95 -13.72
N LYS A 174 -7.26 -0.81 -13.38
CA LYS A 174 -8.29 -0.28 -14.28
C LYS A 174 -8.00 1.16 -14.69
N MET A 175 -7.57 1.98 -13.73
CA MET A 175 -7.18 3.36 -13.97
C MET A 175 -5.97 3.43 -14.90
N MET A 176 -4.92 2.66 -14.63
CA MET A 176 -3.71 2.59 -15.45
C MET A 176 -3.97 2.16 -16.88
N LYS A 177 -4.88 1.21 -17.09
CA LYS A 177 -5.26 0.74 -18.42
C LYS A 177 -6.03 1.79 -19.24
N ALA A 178 -6.86 2.60 -18.58
CA ALA A 178 -7.69 3.60 -19.25
C ALA A 178 -6.94 4.91 -19.56
N SER A 179 -5.74 5.08 -19.00
CA SER A 179 -4.95 6.29 -19.09
C SER A 179 -3.79 6.18 -20.08
N GLU A 180 -3.20 7.31 -20.41
CA GLU A 180 -1.90 7.34 -21.07
C GLU A 180 -0.80 6.75 -20.16
N LYS A 181 0.29 6.29 -20.79
CA LYS A 181 1.47 5.79 -20.07
C LYS A 181 2.11 6.94 -19.30
N MET A 182 2.27 6.75 -18.00
CA MET A 182 2.84 7.75 -17.08
C MET A 182 3.98 7.12 -16.27
N SER A 183 4.77 7.98 -15.63
CA SER A 183 5.91 7.53 -14.81
C SER A 183 5.48 6.92 -13.49
N VAL A 184 6.36 6.11 -12.90
CA VAL A 184 6.15 5.53 -11.56
C VAL A 184 5.84 6.62 -10.54
N GLY A 185 6.65 7.68 -10.48
CA GLY A 185 6.44 8.80 -9.55
C GLY A 185 5.08 9.48 -9.77
N THR A 186 4.74 9.75 -11.04
CA THR A 186 3.44 10.37 -11.39
C THR A 186 2.27 9.52 -10.90
N TRP A 187 2.32 8.19 -11.07
CA TRP A 187 1.26 7.32 -10.58
C TRP A 187 1.10 7.34 -9.06
N ILE A 188 2.20 7.38 -8.31
CA ILE A 188 2.17 7.47 -6.84
C ILE A 188 1.56 8.82 -6.42
N ASP A 189 1.96 9.93 -7.04
CA ASP A 189 1.43 11.27 -6.74
C ASP A 189 -0.06 11.37 -7.05
N LEU A 190 -0.48 10.86 -8.22
CA LEU A 190 -1.89 10.85 -8.63
C LEU A 190 -2.76 10.04 -7.66
N MET A 191 -2.34 8.83 -7.30
CA MET A 191 -3.10 7.97 -6.39
C MET A 191 -3.11 8.48 -4.95
N SER A 192 -2.11 9.27 -4.57
CA SER A 192 -2.02 9.91 -3.24
C SER A 192 -2.81 11.21 -3.18
N GLY A 193 -2.99 11.89 -4.31
CA GLY A 193 -3.63 13.20 -4.40
C GLY A 193 -2.65 14.37 -4.26
N GLU A 194 -1.36 14.14 -4.43
CA GLU A 194 -0.30 15.16 -4.34
C GLU A 194 -0.12 15.96 -5.64
N THR A 195 -0.89 15.63 -6.68
CA THR A 195 -0.84 16.33 -7.96
C THR A 195 -1.65 17.64 -7.95
N TRP A 196 -1.17 18.63 -8.69
CA TRP A 196 -1.94 19.84 -9.01
C TRP A 196 -2.75 19.73 -10.32
N ASN A 197 -2.71 18.58 -11.00
CA ASN A 197 -3.41 18.40 -12.27
C ASN A 197 -4.92 18.18 -12.06
N VAL A 198 -5.71 19.25 -12.23
CA VAL A 198 -7.18 19.24 -12.07
C VAL A 198 -7.87 18.20 -12.97
N MET A 199 -7.36 17.94 -14.17
CA MET A 199 -7.94 16.94 -15.07
C MET A 199 -7.77 15.50 -14.56
N LYS A 200 -6.81 15.26 -13.65
CA LYS A 200 -6.52 13.95 -13.05
C LYS A 200 -6.89 13.86 -11.57
N ILE A 201 -7.68 14.80 -11.05
CA ILE A 201 -8.12 14.81 -9.64
C ILE A 201 -8.90 13.54 -9.24
N GLY A 202 -9.53 12.87 -10.21
CA GLY A 202 -10.29 11.63 -9.99
C GLY A 202 -9.41 10.39 -9.76
N TYR A 203 -8.08 10.51 -9.85
CA TYR A 203 -7.14 9.39 -9.76
C TYR A 203 -6.75 9.06 -8.32
N GLN A 204 -7.09 9.93 -7.36
CA GLN A 204 -6.79 9.70 -5.96
C GLN A 204 -7.59 8.51 -5.42
N LEU A 205 -6.88 7.53 -4.85
CA LEU A 205 -7.50 6.41 -4.15
C LEU A 205 -8.04 6.89 -2.81
N LYS A 206 -9.35 6.70 -2.61
CA LYS A 206 -10.07 7.12 -1.40
C LYS A 206 -10.27 5.97 -0.44
N GLN A 207 -10.35 6.31 0.86
CA GLN A 207 -10.67 5.37 1.95
C GLN A 207 -9.72 4.16 1.98
N VAL A 208 -8.43 4.39 1.68
CA VAL A 208 -7.43 3.32 1.56
C VAL A 208 -7.30 2.55 2.88
N ARG A 209 -7.24 3.27 4.01
CA ARG A 209 -7.14 2.68 5.34
C ARG A 209 -8.31 1.75 5.64
N GLU A 210 -9.53 2.24 5.42
CA GLU A 210 -10.77 1.53 5.71
C GLU A 210 -10.91 0.30 4.82
N ARG A 211 -10.53 0.41 3.55
CA ARG A 211 -10.56 -0.69 2.59
C ARG A 211 -9.52 -1.77 2.88
N LEU A 212 -8.31 -1.39 3.29
CA LEU A 212 -7.30 -2.35 3.76
C LEU A 212 -7.74 -3.05 5.05
N ALA A 213 -8.31 -2.30 6.00
CA ALA A 213 -8.86 -2.89 7.23
C ALA A 213 -9.99 -3.88 6.91
N LYS A 214 -10.87 -3.53 5.97
CA LYS A 214 -11.91 -4.45 5.49
C LYS A 214 -11.32 -5.70 4.84
N GLY A 215 -10.30 -5.57 3.98
CA GLY A 215 -9.61 -6.71 3.38
C GLY A 215 -9.02 -7.65 4.44
N LEU A 216 -8.38 -7.11 5.47
CA LEU A 216 -7.86 -7.89 6.59
C LEU A 216 -8.95 -8.55 7.45
N VAL A 217 -10.13 -7.94 7.57
CA VAL A 217 -11.30 -8.58 8.22
C VAL A 217 -11.83 -9.73 7.37
N ASP A 218 -11.98 -9.53 6.07
CA ASP A 218 -12.47 -10.55 5.14
C ASP A 218 -11.49 -11.75 5.06
N LYS A 219 -10.18 -11.51 5.28
CA LYS A 219 -9.14 -12.55 5.41
C LYS A 219 -9.05 -13.20 6.79
N GLY A 220 -9.84 -12.75 7.77
CA GLY A 220 -9.86 -13.30 9.14
C GLY A 220 -8.70 -12.86 10.04
N VAL A 221 -7.88 -11.91 9.59
CA VAL A 221 -6.74 -11.39 10.38
C VAL A 221 -7.23 -10.44 11.47
N LEU A 222 -8.17 -9.55 11.11
CA LEU A 222 -8.83 -8.63 12.03
C LEU A 222 -10.26 -9.10 12.30
N ARG A 223 -10.80 -8.72 13.45
CA ARG A 223 -12.24 -8.84 13.74
C ARG A 223 -12.86 -7.46 13.86
N THR A 224 -14.14 -7.34 13.57
CA THR A 224 -14.87 -6.09 13.82
C THR A 224 -15.46 -6.11 15.22
N GLU A 225 -15.05 -5.15 16.05
CA GLU A 225 -15.62 -4.88 17.36
C GLU A 225 -16.31 -3.52 17.38
N LYS A 226 -17.54 -3.49 17.88
CA LYS A 226 -18.25 -2.24 18.16
C LYS A 226 -17.86 -1.74 19.54
N ARG A 227 -17.14 -0.62 19.60
CA ARG A 227 -16.83 0.07 20.86
C ARG A 227 -17.82 1.21 21.09
N ASN A 228 -18.50 1.15 22.23
CA ASN A 228 -19.46 2.17 22.62
C ASN A 228 -18.73 3.27 23.39
N PHE A 229 -18.74 4.48 22.85
CA PHE A 229 -18.33 5.69 23.56
C PHE A 229 -19.58 6.38 24.12
N LEU A 230 -19.41 7.27 25.09
CA LEU A 230 -20.52 7.95 25.77
C LEU A 230 -21.52 8.62 24.81
N LEU A 231 -21.04 9.07 23.63
CA LEU A 231 -21.83 9.84 22.67
C LEU A 231 -22.02 9.18 21.30
N PHE A 232 -21.30 8.09 21.01
CA PHE A 232 -21.35 7.42 19.71
C PHE A 232 -20.73 6.03 19.79
N ASP A 233 -21.04 5.19 18.82
CA ASP A 233 -20.39 3.90 18.66
C ASP A 233 -19.37 3.98 17.53
N MET A 234 -18.20 3.35 17.72
CA MET A 234 -17.14 3.30 16.73
C MET A 234 -16.79 1.84 16.42
N ALA A 235 -16.76 1.51 15.12
CA ALA A 235 -16.21 0.25 14.68
C ALA A 235 -14.67 0.28 14.86
N THR A 236 -14.15 -0.73 15.53
CA THR A 236 -12.71 -0.95 15.71
C THR A 236 -12.32 -2.31 15.17
N HIS A 237 -11.07 -2.46 14.72
CA HIS A 237 -10.61 -3.66 14.03
C HIS A 237 -9.39 -4.27 14.74
N PRO A 238 -9.53 -4.80 15.98
CA PRO A 238 -8.42 -5.44 16.66
C PRO A 238 -7.98 -6.74 15.98
N ILE A 239 -6.74 -7.15 16.25
CA ILE A 239 -6.17 -8.38 15.68
C ILE A 239 -6.90 -9.58 16.26
N SER A 240 -7.46 -10.41 15.37
CA SER A 240 -8.12 -11.66 15.70
C SER A 240 -7.12 -12.82 15.75
N ASP A 241 -6.25 -12.88 14.75
CA ASP A 241 -5.20 -13.90 14.65
C ASP A 241 -3.82 -13.22 14.66
N SER A 242 -3.08 -13.40 15.77
CA SER A 242 -1.76 -12.80 15.92
C SER A 242 -0.70 -13.48 15.05
N THR A 243 -0.95 -14.70 14.55
CA THR A 243 0.04 -15.45 13.77
C THR A 243 0.46 -14.72 12.50
N PHE A 244 -0.45 -13.96 11.88
CA PHE A 244 -0.16 -13.11 10.73
C PHE A 244 0.82 -12.00 11.07
N LYS A 245 0.60 -11.30 12.18
CA LYS A 245 1.51 -10.23 12.61
C LYS A 245 2.86 -10.79 13.07
N ASP A 246 2.85 -11.91 13.79
CA ASP A 246 4.05 -12.61 14.24
C ASP A 246 4.90 -13.11 13.06
N ASP A 247 4.27 -13.56 11.97
CA ASP A 247 4.97 -13.95 10.73
C ASP A 247 5.69 -12.76 10.09
N VAL A 248 4.99 -11.63 9.93
CA VAL A 248 5.58 -10.40 9.37
C VAL A 248 6.74 -9.93 10.24
N LEU A 249 6.54 -9.86 11.57
CA LEU A 249 7.59 -9.50 12.53
C LEU A 249 8.80 -10.43 12.42
N ARG A 250 8.59 -11.74 12.33
CA ARG A 250 9.67 -12.72 12.20
C ARG A 250 10.46 -12.53 10.91
N ARG A 251 9.79 -12.23 9.78
CA ARG A 251 10.48 -11.93 8.51
C ARG A 251 11.26 -10.62 8.58
N THR A 252 10.68 -9.56 9.15
CA THR A 252 11.36 -8.27 9.37
C THR A 252 12.62 -8.46 10.20
N LEU A 253 12.52 -9.14 11.34
CA LEU A 253 13.67 -9.42 12.21
C LEU A 253 14.69 -10.33 11.52
N SER A 254 14.27 -11.36 10.79
CA SER A 254 15.19 -12.24 10.08
C SER A 254 16.03 -11.48 9.05
N ILE A 255 15.42 -10.56 8.30
CA ILE A 255 16.15 -9.74 7.32
C ILE A 255 17.06 -8.74 8.01
N LEU A 256 16.64 -8.12 9.11
CA LEU A 256 17.39 -7.01 9.71
C LEU A 256 18.45 -7.44 10.73
N THR A 257 18.23 -8.52 11.48
CA THR A 257 19.11 -8.93 12.58
C THR A 257 19.85 -10.23 12.32
N SER A 258 19.35 -11.09 11.43
CA SER A 258 20.03 -12.36 11.18
C SER A 258 21.30 -12.17 10.35
N ARG A 259 22.29 -13.02 10.64
CA ARG A 259 23.50 -13.18 9.82
C ARG A 259 23.23 -14.01 8.57
N THR A 260 22.13 -14.79 8.55
CA THR A 260 21.73 -15.63 7.42
C THR A 260 20.64 -14.98 6.61
N VAL A 261 20.68 -15.12 5.29
CA VAL A 261 19.71 -14.54 4.33
C VAL A 261 18.40 -15.34 4.21
N ALA A 262 18.26 -16.44 4.95
CA ALA A 262 17.07 -17.27 4.91
C ALA A 262 15.84 -16.52 5.45
N VAL A 263 14.90 -16.18 4.57
CA VAL A 263 13.57 -15.70 4.98
C VAL A 263 12.81 -16.90 5.58
N PRO A 264 12.20 -16.81 6.78
CA PRO A 264 11.53 -17.94 7.46
C PRO A 264 10.28 -18.43 6.74
N VAL A 265 10.18 -19.73 6.47
CA VAL A 265 9.01 -20.34 5.80
C VAL A 265 7.89 -20.56 6.83
N SER A 266 6.66 -20.26 6.43
CA SER A 266 5.46 -20.48 7.22
C SER A 266 4.27 -20.86 6.33
N ASP A 267 3.16 -21.28 6.94
CA ASP A 267 1.91 -21.56 6.23
C ASP A 267 1.28 -20.30 5.58
N LEU A 268 1.69 -19.12 6.05
CA LEU A 268 1.26 -17.82 5.51
C LEU A 268 2.22 -17.31 4.43
N TYR A 269 3.49 -17.71 4.51
CA TYR A 269 4.56 -17.30 3.60
C TYR A 269 5.38 -18.52 3.14
N GLN A 270 4.75 -19.31 2.28
CA GLN A 270 5.22 -20.61 1.82
C GLN A 270 6.47 -20.50 0.91
N ALA A 271 7.12 -21.63 0.65
CA ALA A 271 8.34 -21.68 -0.14
C ALA A 271 8.13 -21.45 -1.65
N ASN A 272 6.92 -21.68 -2.16
CA ASN A 272 6.53 -21.48 -3.56
C ASN A 272 6.13 -20.03 -3.87
N VAL A 273 6.09 -19.13 -2.86
CA VAL A 273 5.79 -17.71 -3.08
C VAL A 273 6.83 -17.11 -4.03
N ARG A 274 6.37 -16.45 -5.09
CA ARG A 274 7.22 -15.81 -6.09
C ARG A 274 7.92 -14.59 -5.48
N TYR A 275 9.20 -14.40 -5.83
CA TYR A 275 10.03 -13.28 -5.37
C TYR A 275 10.09 -13.16 -3.85
N ARG A 276 10.22 -14.31 -3.18
CA ARG A 276 10.07 -14.43 -1.74
C ARG A 276 11.01 -13.53 -0.95
N THR A 277 12.27 -13.45 -1.36
CA THR A 277 13.28 -12.63 -0.73
C THR A 277 13.07 -11.16 -1.10
N LEU A 278 12.83 -10.88 -2.38
CA LEU A 278 12.59 -9.52 -2.86
C LEU A 278 11.35 -8.87 -2.21
N ARG A 279 10.23 -9.61 -2.09
CA ARG A 279 9.01 -9.17 -1.37
C ARG A 279 9.30 -8.80 0.07
N ALA A 280 10.10 -9.59 0.75
CA ALA A 280 10.43 -9.35 2.15
C ALA A 280 11.38 -8.12 2.29
N VAL A 281 12.31 -7.91 1.34
CA VAL A 281 13.10 -6.66 1.25
C VAL A 281 12.19 -5.45 0.99
N CYS A 282 11.24 -5.58 0.06
CA CYS A 282 10.28 -4.52 -0.25
C CYS A 282 9.41 -4.16 0.96
N MET A 283 8.94 -5.15 1.71
CA MET A 283 8.18 -4.96 2.94
C MET A 283 9.01 -4.22 4.00
N VAL A 284 10.28 -4.59 4.20
CA VAL A 284 11.17 -3.92 5.15
C VAL A 284 11.43 -2.46 4.71
N CYS A 285 11.78 -2.23 3.45
CA CYS A 285 12.02 -0.89 2.91
C CYS A 285 10.77 0.00 2.96
N ALA A 286 9.60 -0.54 2.63
CA ALA A 286 8.33 0.17 2.74
C ALA A 286 7.98 0.45 4.21
N SER A 287 8.24 -0.47 5.13
CA SER A 287 7.99 -0.23 6.56
C SER A 287 8.86 0.89 7.13
N PHE A 288 10.09 1.03 6.61
CA PHE A 288 11.00 2.13 6.92
C PHE A 288 10.46 3.46 6.38
N ALA A 289 10.14 3.55 5.08
CA ALA A 289 9.60 4.76 4.47
C ALA A 289 8.24 5.20 5.05
N ALA A 290 7.42 4.24 5.49
CA ALA A 290 6.14 4.51 6.16
C ALA A 290 6.29 4.93 7.63
N ASN A 291 7.51 4.97 8.19
CA ASN A 291 7.80 5.24 9.60
C ASN A 291 7.07 4.28 10.57
N VAL A 292 6.93 3.00 10.19
CA VAL A 292 6.33 1.95 11.03
C VAL A 292 7.29 0.84 11.41
N LEU A 293 8.50 0.81 10.85
CA LEU A 293 9.51 -0.20 11.12
C LEU A 293 9.88 -0.28 12.62
N GLU A 294 9.94 0.86 13.31
CA GLU A 294 10.32 0.91 14.73
C GLU A 294 9.42 0.02 15.60
N ASN A 295 8.13 -0.08 15.25
CA ASN A 295 7.16 -0.92 15.98
C ASN A 295 7.57 -2.40 16.00
N ALA A 296 8.31 -2.88 14.99
CA ALA A 296 8.82 -4.25 14.94
C ALA A 296 10.10 -4.45 15.76
N LEU A 297 10.83 -3.37 16.05
CA LEU A 297 12.16 -3.39 16.67
C LEU A 297 12.14 -2.99 18.15
N VAL A 298 10.96 -2.77 18.74
CA VAL A 298 10.78 -2.31 20.13
C VAL A 298 11.45 -3.27 21.13
N HIS A 299 11.44 -4.57 20.84
CA HIS A 299 12.02 -5.60 21.73
C HIS A 299 13.55 -5.73 21.65
N LEU A 300 14.19 -5.09 20.67
CA LEU A 300 15.65 -5.12 20.52
C LEU A 300 16.32 -4.13 21.48
N SER A 301 17.60 -4.39 21.79
CA SER A 301 18.46 -3.41 22.46
C SER A 301 18.66 -2.18 21.58
N TYR A 302 19.06 -1.06 22.19
CA TYR A 302 19.33 0.20 21.48
C TYR A 302 20.30 -0.02 20.31
N ASP A 303 21.47 -0.63 20.57
CA ASP A 303 22.49 -0.89 19.56
C ASP A 303 21.98 -1.79 18.42
N ALA A 304 21.19 -2.82 18.74
CA ALA A 304 20.63 -3.73 17.74
C ALA A 304 19.56 -3.04 16.88
N ARG A 305 18.81 -2.09 17.45
CA ARG A 305 17.84 -1.29 16.72
C ARG A 305 18.52 -0.32 15.77
N GLU A 306 19.56 0.38 16.22
CA GLU A 306 20.35 1.28 15.38
C GLU A 306 21.00 0.52 14.21
N ALA A 307 21.61 -0.65 14.49
CA ALA A 307 22.15 -1.51 13.45
C ALA A 307 21.09 -2.02 12.45
N ALA A 308 19.88 -2.34 12.93
CA ALA A 308 18.77 -2.74 12.07
C ALA A 308 18.30 -1.60 11.14
N PHE A 309 18.23 -0.36 11.65
CA PHE A 309 17.92 0.81 10.83
C PHE A 309 19.00 1.07 9.78
N GLN A 310 20.28 1.03 10.18
CA GLN A 310 21.40 1.19 9.25
C GLN A 310 21.36 0.13 8.14
N LYS A 311 21.09 -1.13 8.49
CA LYS A 311 20.95 -2.20 7.50
C LYS A 311 19.75 -2.00 6.57
N CYS A 312 18.64 -1.45 7.08
CA CYS A 312 17.48 -1.12 6.26
C CYS A 312 17.80 0.00 5.26
N ASP A 313 18.55 1.02 5.68
CA ASP A 313 19.01 2.11 4.81
C ASP A 313 19.94 1.59 3.70
N GLU A 314 20.88 0.71 4.04
CA GLU A 314 21.75 0.03 3.07
C GLU A 314 20.95 -0.83 2.06
N LEU A 315 19.94 -1.57 2.54
CA LEU A 315 19.03 -2.33 1.68
C LEU A 315 18.26 -1.41 0.72
N LEU A 316 17.73 -0.30 1.24
CA LEU A 316 17.00 0.68 0.43
C LEU A 316 17.91 1.32 -0.62
N ALA A 317 19.15 1.67 -0.27
CA ALA A 317 20.13 2.25 -1.17
C ALA A 317 20.56 1.28 -2.30
N GLU A 318 20.69 -0.02 -2.00
CA GLU A 318 21.06 -1.04 -2.98
C GLU A 318 19.89 -1.39 -3.92
N PHE A 319 18.68 -1.55 -3.38
CA PHE A 319 17.50 -1.96 -4.15
C PHE A 319 16.76 -0.80 -4.83
N SER A 320 17.12 0.45 -4.57
CA SER A 320 16.65 1.65 -5.29
C SER A 320 17.42 1.94 -6.58
N GLN A 321 18.26 1.00 -7.02
CA GLN A 321 19.06 1.10 -8.24
C GLN A 321 18.75 -0.06 -9.18
N TRP A 322 18.99 0.15 -10.48
CA TRP A 322 18.75 -0.85 -11.51
C TRP A 322 19.93 -0.93 -12.48
N PRO A 323 20.47 -2.13 -12.77
CA PRO A 323 20.10 -3.45 -12.24
C PRO A 323 20.36 -3.61 -10.74
N LEU A 324 19.58 -4.46 -10.05
CA LEU A 324 19.79 -4.78 -8.63
C LEU A 324 21.24 -5.26 -8.41
N GLY A 325 21.99 -4.73 -7.45
CA GLY A 325 23.38 -5.15 -7.24
C GLY A 325 24.43 -4.35 -8.02
N ALA A 326 24.04 -3.31 -8.77
CA ALA A 326 24.98 -2.57 -9.63
C ALA A 326 25.99 -1.75 -8.82
N ALA A 327 25.64 -1.29 -7.62
CA ALA A 327 26.55 -0.49 -6.79
C ALA A 327 27.72 -1.33 -6.23
N GLY A 328 27.46 -2.59 -5.86
CA GLY A 328 28.49 -3.51 -5.35
C GLY A 328 29.39 -4.15 -6.43
N ALA A 329 28.97 -4.12 -7.70
CA ALA A 329 29.67 -4.82 -8.79
C ALA A 329 30.71 -3.97 -9.55
N GLY A 330 30.92 -2.70 -9.20
CA GLY A 330 31.75 -1.82 -10.04
C GLY A 330 32.14 -0.48 -9.43
N SER A 331 32.84 -0.45 -8.30
CA SER A 331 33.78 0.65 -8.00
C SER A 331 35.11 0.44 -8.72
N SER A 332 35.04 0.36 -10.05
CA SER A 332 36.21 0.34 -10.93
C SER A 332 35.86 1.02 -12.26
N ASN A 333 35.40 2.28 -12.17
CA ASN A 333 35.30 3.14 -13.35
C ASN A 333 36.53 4.07 -13.39
N PRO A 334 37.46 3.92 -14.37
CA PRO A 334 38.73 4.66 -14.40
C PRO A 334 38.60 6.09 -14.98
N ARG A 335 37.44 6.75 -14.84
CA ARG A 335 37.21 8.10 -15.39
C ARG A 335 36.35 8.95 -14.47
N SER A 336 36.96 9.49 -13.42
CA SER A 336 36.54 10.74 -12.78
C SER A 336 37.78 11.43 -12.22
N PRO A 337 38.03 12.72 -12.53
CA PRO A 337 39.20 13.43 -12.05
C PRO A 337 39.09 13.68 -10.55
N ALA A 338 40.23 13.54 -9.89
CA ALA A 338 40.42 13.56 -8.45
C ALA A 338 39.92 14.84 -7.76
N SER A 339 39.07 14.68 -6.73
CA SER A 339 38.98 15.62 -5.60
C SER A 339 38.08 15.09 -4.47
N ALA A 340 38.46 13.96 -3.86
CA ALA A 340 38.05 13.66 -2.48
C ALA A 340 39.11 12.75 -1.83
N PRO A 341 39.66 13.10 -0.66
CA PRO A 341 40.60 12.23 0.03
C PRO A 341 39.88 10.96 0.51
N PRO A 342 40.55 9.80 0.56
CA PRO A 342 39.96 8.59 1.09
C PRO A 342 39.75 8.79 2.59
N SER A 343 38.48 8.80 3.03
CA SER A 343 38.17 8.64 4.44
C SER A 343 38.58 7.22 4.83
N VAL A 344 39.71 7.12 5.53
CA VAL A 344 40.19 5.87 6.13
C VAL A 344 39.17 5.48 7.21
N ALA A 345 38.27 4.56 6.88
CA ALA A 345 37.38 3.94 7.85
C ALA A 345 38.22 2.99 8.72
N VAL A 346 38.65 3.47 9.88
CA VAL A 346 39.32 2.69 10.91
C VAL A 346 38.24 1.93 11.70
N GLY A 347 38.25 0.60 11.56
CA GLY A 347 37.81 -0.36 12.58
C GLY A 347 36.31 -0.60 12.73
N SER A 348 35.81 -1.69 12.16
CA SER A 348 34.79 -2.55 12.81
C SER A 348 34.64 -3.85 12.03
N GLY A 349 34.98 -4.99 12.64
CA GLY A 349 34.70 -6.32 12.06
C GLY A 349 33.20 -6.63 11.87
N GLY A 350 32.30 -5.70 12.18
CA GLY A 350 30.87 -5.78 11.90
C GLY A 350 30.49 -5.36 10.47
N SER A 351 31.23 -4.45 9.83
CA SER A 351 30.89 -3.95 8.48
C SER A 351 31.09 -5.01 7.40
N ASP A 352 32.05 -5.92 7.58
CA ASP A 352 32.32 -6.97 6.60
C ASP A 352 31.18 -8.02 6.57
N VAL A 353 30.57 -8.28 7.73
CA VAL A 353 29.46 -9.25 7.86
C VAL A 353 28.14 -8.66 7.34
N THR A 354 27.85 -7.39 7.62
CA THR A 354 26.65 -6.72 7.08
C THR A 354 26.72 -6.62 5.56
N ASN A 355 27.88 -6.23 5.01
CA ASN A 355 28.11 -6.21 3.56
C ASN A 355 27.97 -7.60 2.93
N ALA A 356 28.53 -8.65 3.55
CA ALA A 356 28.37 -10.02 3.05
C ALA A 356 26.90 -10.46 3.04
N ASN A 357 26.13 -10.09 4.06
CA ASN A 357 24.70 -10.41 4.14
C ASN A 357 23.89 -9.64 3.07
N LEU A 358 24.19 -8.36 2.86
CA LEU A 358 23.57 -7.54 1.80
C LEU A 358 23.83 -8.13 0.41
N LEU A 359 25.08 -8.48 0.11
CA LEU A 359 25.47 -9.11 -1.16
C LEU A 359 24.73 -10.42 -1.39
N GLU A 360 24.57 -11.23 -0.34
CA GLU A 360 23.85 -12.49 -0.41
C GLU A 360 22.33 -12.28 -0.58
N ILE A 361 21.72 -11.29 0.09
CA ILE A 361 20.31 -10.90 -0.13
C ILE A 361 20.09 -10.50 -1.59
N THR A 362 20.98 -9.67 -2.14
CA THR A 362 20.94 -9.25 -3.54
C THR A 362 21.11 -10.43 -4.48
N ARG A 363 22.04 -11.35 -4.20
CA ARG A 363 22.26 -12.56 -5.00
C ARG A 363 21.03 -13.45 -5.02
N VAL A 364 20.43 -13.73 -3.87
CA VAL A 364 19.22 -14.56 -3.75
C VAL A 364 18.04 -13.88 -4.45
N SER A 365 17.84 -12.59 -4.23
CA SER A 365 16.77 -11.82 -4.90
C SER A 365 16.91 -11.83 -6.42
N ARG A 366 18.15 -11.74 -6.93
CA ARG A 366 18.42 -11.86 -8.37
C ARG A 366 18.20 -13.28 -8.89
N ALA A 367 18.52 -14.30 -8.09
CA ALA A 367 18.29 -15.70 -8.46
C ALA A 367 16.79 -16.06 -8.54
N GLU A 368 15.92 -15.32 -7.84
CA GLU A 368 14.46 -15.45 -7.94
C GLU A 368 13.89 -14.84 -9.24
N MET A 369 14.68 -14.05 -9.98
CA MET A 369 14.24 -13.42 -11.24
C MET A 369 14.31 -14.40 -12.39
N VAL A 370 13.18 -14.62 -13.09
CA VAL A 370 13.15 -15.42 -14.31
C VAL A 370 13.56 -14.54 -15.49
N PRO A 371 14.32 -15.07 -16.48
CA PRO A 371 14.62 -14.34 -17.71
C PRO A 371 13.33 -13.85 -18.38
N GLY A 372 13.20 -12.52 -18.53
CA GLY A 372 11.98 -11.89 -19.05
C GLY A 372 11.27 -10.97 -18.06
N ASP A 373 11.51 -11.13 -16.76
CA ASP A 373 10.85 -10.35 -15.70
C ASP A 373 11.56 -9.01 -15.39
N GLU A 374 12.61 -8.70 -16.14
CA GLU A 374 13.47 -7.54 -15.88
C GLU A 374 12.71 -6.22 -15.84
N LEU A 375 11.72 -6.04 -16.72
CA LEU A 375 10.96 -4.80 -16.81
C LEU A 375 10.02 -4.61 -15.61
N GLN A 376 9.52 -5.70 -15.02
CA GLN A 376 8.68 -5.71 -13.83
C GLN A 376 9.53 -5.39 -12.60
N ILE A 377 10.71 -6.02 -12.47
CA ILE A 377 11.60 -5.76 -11.33
C ILE A 377 12.24 -4.36 -11.42
N GLU A 378 12.42 -3.82 -12.62
CA GLU A 378 12.82 -2.41 -12.81
C GLU A 378 11.77 -1.45 -12.21
N VAL A 379 10.46 -1.78 -12.25
CA VAL A 379 9.40 -1.01 -11.55
C VAL A 379 9.58 -1.07 -10.03
N VAL A 380 9.91 -2.26 -9.49
CA VAL A 380 10.16 -2.43 -8.05
C VAL A 380 11.30 -1.51 -7.61
N ALA A 381 12.42 -1.50 -8.33
CA ALA A 381 13.54 -0.61 -8.03
C ALA A 381 13.17 0.88 -8.12
N ALA A 382 12.31 1.26 -9.06
CA ALA A 382 11.82 2.63 -9.19
C ALA A 382 10.93 3.06 -8.02
N VAL A 383 10.06 2.19 -7.52
CA VAL A 383 9.26 2.47 -6.32
C VAL A 383 10.16 2.63 -5.09
N LEU A 384 11.15 1.73 -4.91
CA LEU A 384 12.11 1.84 -3.80
C LEU A 384 12.97 3.11 -3.91
N HIS A 385 13.26 3.57 -5.12
CA HIS A 385 13.89 4.87 -5.32
C HIS A 385 13.02 6.03 -4.83
N VAL A 386 11.71 6.01 -5.07
CA VAL A 386 10.79 7.00 -4.51
C VAL A 386 10.82 6.96 -2.97
N PHE A 387 10.79 5.77 -2.37
CA PHE A 387 10.88 5.60 -0.91
C PHE A 387 12.18 6.19 -0.34
N SER A 388 13.32 6.03 -1.01
CA SER A 388 14.60 6.61 -0.59
C SER A 388 14.64 8.15 -0.59
N LYS A 389 13.66 8.80 -1.23
CA LYS A 389 13.55 10.26 -1.32
C LYS A 389 12.40 10.83 -0.48
N MET A 390 11.64 10.00 0.23
CA MET A 390 10.51 10.48 1.03
C MET A 390 10.94 11.41 2.17
N ASP A 391 12.11 11.22 2.76
CA ASP A 391 12.66 12.15 3.76
C ASP A 391 12.97 13.55 3.22
N SER A 392 13.06 13.70 1.88
CA SER A 392 13.25 15.00 1.22
C SER A 392 11.95 15.65 0.73
N LEU A 393 10.81 14.97 0.89
CA LEU A 393 9.48 15.46 0.51
C LEU A 393 8.74 16.16 1.68
N LEU A 394 9.24 16.02 2.90
CA LEU A 394 8.81 16.72 4.12
C LEU A 394 9.80 17.83 4.49
#